data_AF-A0A956SEQ4-F1
#
_entry.id   AF-A0A956SEQ4-F1
#
_cell.length_a   1.000
_cell.length_b   1.000
_cell.length_c   1.000
_cell.angle_alpha   90.00
_cell.angle_beta   90.00
_cell.angle_gamma   90.00
#
_symmetry.space_group_name_H-M   'P 1'
#
loop_
_entity.id
_entity.type
_entity.pdbx_description
1 polymer ?
#
loop_
_entity_poly.entity_id
_entity_poly.type
_entity_poly.pdbx_seq_one_letter_code
_entity_poly.pdbx_strand_id
1 'polypeptide(L)'
;MSRQTHSRRLLLLAVAISVAVLAWGSWQEIRLGNREIERLMTSQAASIIDVITESGSHGLDAYRSWEDEVVQRLFDDASWIALADSTSRLSSEQLRELGLTHDLHRIVIFGPDGARLASNGPEGTPGAGLG
;
A
#
# COMPACT_ATOMS: atom_id res chain seq x y z
N MET A 1 -6.04 47.80 66.62
CA MET A 1 -6.00 47.57 65.15
C MET A 1 -4.84 46.67 64.66
N SER A 2 -3.87 46.25 65.49
CA SER A 2 -2.72 45.42 65.04
C SER A 2 -2.98 43.91 64.90
N ARG A 3 -3.96 43.32 65.61
CA ARG A 3 -4.29 41.88 65.49
C ARG A 3 -4.98 41.53 64.16
N GLN A 4 -5.76 42.46 63.59
CA GLN A 4 -6.50 42.26 62.35
C GLN A 4 -5.59 42.27 61.10
N THR A 5 -4.43 42.93 61.16
CA THR A 5 -3.44 42.92 60.07
C THR A 5 -2.61 41.64 60.06
N HIS A 6 -2.34 41.03 61.22
CA HIS A 6 -1.67 39.72 61.30
C HIS A 6 -2.53 38.59 60.76
N SER A 7 -3.82 38.51 61.11
CA SER A 7 -4.71 37.46 60.60
C SER A 7 -4.89 37.52 59.08
N ARG A 8 -4.98 38.73 58.50
CA ARG A 8 -5.02 38.92 57.04
C ARG A 8 -3.74 38.48 56.34
N ARG A 9 -2.56 38.77 56.91
CA ARG A 9 -1.28 38.33 56.35
C ARG A 9 -1.13 36.81 56.37
N LEU A 10 -1.59 36.15 57.43
CA LEU A 10 -1.58 34.68 57.52
C LEU A 10 -2.51 34.03 56.50
N LEU A 11 -3.71 34.58 56.28
CA LEU A 11 -4.63 34.09 55.25
C LEU A 11 -4.06 34.25 53.84
N LEU A 12 -3.43 35.39 53.53
CA LEU A 12 -2.79 35.62 52.24
C LEU A 12 -1.62 34.65 51.99
N LEU A 13 -0.81 34.39 53.02
CA LEU A 13 0.26 33.40 52.95
C LEU A 13 -0.30 31.99 52.70
N ALA A 14 -1.35 31.59 53.41
CA ALA A 14 -1.97 30.28 53.21
C ALA A 14 -2.49 30.10 51.78
N VAL A 15 -3.17 31.10 51.23
CA VAL A 15 -3.66 31.07 49.84
C VAL A 15 -2.49 31.01 48.85
N ALA A 16 -1.45 31.82 49.05
CA ALA A 16 -0.28 31.83 48.17
C ALA A 16 0.43 30.47 48.15
N ILE A 17 0.57 29.83 49.32
CA ILE A 17 1.16 28.48 49.44
C ILE A 17 0.29 27.45 48.71
N SER A 18 -1.04 27.48 48.91
CA SER A 18 -1.94 26.55 48.23
C SER A 18 -1.86 26.68 46.70
N VAL A 19 -1.81 27.91 46.17
CA VAL A 19 -1.64 28.15 44.73
C VAL A 19 -0.28 27.64 44.24
N ALA A 20 0.79 27.86 45.00
CA ALA A 20 2.12 27.39 44.63
C ALA A 20 2.19 25.86 44.58
N VAL A 21 1.58 25.16 45.54
CA VAL A 21 1.52 23.69 45.57
C VAL A 21 0.73 23.15 44.38
N LEU A 22 -0.42 23.74 44.07
CA LEU A 22 -1.22 23.33 42.90
C LEU A 22 -0.46 23.56 41.59
N ALA A 23 0.17 24.73 41.44
CA ALA A 23 0.98 25.04 40.26
C ALA A 23 2.16 24.08 40.11
N TRP A 24 2.83 23.71 41.21
CA TRP A 24 3.90 22.73 41.21
C TRP A 24 3.39 21.33 40.81
N GLY A 25 2.27 20.90 41.37
CA GLY A 25 1.62 19.62 41.03
C GLY A 25 1.28 19.52 39.55
N SER A 26 0.57 20.52 39.02
CA SER A 26 0.24 20.58 37.59
C SER A 26 1.48 20.61 36.70
N TRP A 27 2.54 21.30 37.11
CA TRP A 27 3.79 21.31 36.36
C TRP A 27 4.49 19.95 36.33
N GLN A 28 4.44 19.20 37.43
CA GLN A 28 4.95 17.84 37.47
C GLN A 28 4.12 16.90 36.60
N GLU A 29 2.79 17.00 36.66
CA GLU A 29 1.89 16.20 35.83
C GLU A 29 2.13 16.44 34.34
N ILE A 30 2.29 17.70 33.90
CA ILE A 30 2.62 18.02 32.51
C ILE A 30 3.97 17.43 32.10
N ARG A 31 4.98 17.51 32.98
CA ARG A 31 6.31 16.93 32.71
C ARG A 31 6.28 15.42 32.60
N LEU A 32 5.48 14.75 33.44
CA LEU A 32 5.29 13.30 33.38
C LEU A 32 4.50 12.89 32.14
N GLY A 33 3.42 13.60 31.83
CA GLY A 33 2.60 13.38 30.64
C GLY A 33 3.40 13.50 29.35
N ASN A 34 4.26 14.52 29.23
CA ASN A 34 5.11 14.69 28.04
C ASN A 34 6.07 13.52 27.83
N ARG A 35 6.66 12.98 28.90
CA ARG A 35 7.55 11.80 28.79
C ARG A 35 6.80 10.55 28.37
N GLU A 36 5.59 10.36 28.86
CA GLU A 36 4.77 9.21 28.47
C GLU A 36 4.33 9.32 27.00
N ILE A 37 3.95 10.53 26.55
CA ILE A 37 3.65 10.78 25.13
C ILE A 37 4.87 10.50 24.27
N GLU A 38 6.06 10.98 24.65
CA GLU A 38 7.31 10.72 23.93
C GLU A 38 7.60 9.20 23.83
N ARG A 39 7.39 8.47 24.93
CA ARG A 39 7.54 7.01 24.96
C ARG A 39 6.52 6.30 24.05
N LEU A 40 5.26 6.72 24.07
CA LEU A 40 4.22 6.15 23.21
C LEU A 40 4.48 6.44 21.74
N MET A 41 4.88 7.68 21.41
CA MET A 41 5.23 8.08 20.05
C MET A 41 6.43 7.31 19.52
N THR A 42 7.47 7.11 20.32
CA THR A 42 8.65 6.31 19.92
C THR A 42 8.30 4.84 19.72
N SER A 43 7.50 4.26 20.62
CA SER A 43 6.99 2.89 20.46
C SER A 43 6.10 2.75 19.22
N GLN A 44 5.24 3.73 18.95
CA GLN A 44 4.34 3.71 17.80
C GLN A 44 5.12 3.87 16.50
N ALA A 45 6.13 4.75 16.46
CA ALA A 45 7.00 4.90 15.30
C ALA A 45 7.75 3.59 15.00
N ALA A 46 8.28 2.92 16.02
CA ALA A 46 8.92 1.61 15.86
C ALA A 46 7.95 0.56 15.29
N SER A 47 6.72 0.51 15.81
CA SER A 47 5.69 -0.40 15.30
C SER A 47 5.29 -0.09 13.85
N ILE A 48 5.20 1.17 13.46
CA ILE A 48 4.91 1.57 12.07
C ILE A 48 6.05 1.13 11.14
N ILE A 49 7.31 1.33 11.55
CA ILE A 49 8.48 0.91 10.76
C ILE A 49 8.48 -0.61 10.58
N ASP A 50 8.15 -1.36 11.63
CA ASP A 50 8.06 -2.82 11.60
C ASP A 50 6.98 -3.27 10.59
N VAL A 51 5.77 -2.69 10.69
CA VAL A 51 4.68 -2.97 9.74
C VAL A 51 5.05 -2.62 8.30
N ILE A 52 5.73 -1.49 8.06
CA ILE A 52 6.18 -1.10 6.71
C ILE A 52 7.21 -2.09 6.18
N THR A 53 8.16 -2.50 7.02
CA THR A 53 9.23 -3.43 6.63
C THR A 53 8.67 -4.80 6.31
N GLU A 54 7.81 -5.32 7.18
CA GLU A 54 7.11 -6.59 7.00
C GLU A 54 6.22 -6.55 5.75
N SER A 55 5.39 -5.51 5.60
CA SER A 55 4.51 -5.34 4.43
C SER A 55 5.31 -5.18 3.13
N GLY A 56 6.47 -4.54 3.17
CA GLY A 56 7.36 -4.40 2.03
C GLY A 56 7.91 -5.75 1.56
N SER A 57 8.31 -6.61 2.50
CA SER A 57 8.78 -7.96 2.20
C SER A 57 7.66 -8.85 1.64
N HIS A 58 6.50 -8.87 2.29
CA HIS A 58 5.32 -9.60 1.79
C HIS A 58 4.82 -9.09 0.45
N GLY A 59 4.85 -7.77 0.22
CA GLY A 59 4.47 -7.18 -1.05
C GLY A 59 5.37 -7.63 -2.20
N LEU A 60 6.69 -7.69 -1.96
CA LEU A 60 7.64 -8.17 -2.97
C LEU A 60 7.46 -9.65 -3.26
N ASP A 61 7.24 -10.48 -2.24
CA ASP A 61 7.04 -11.91 -2.41
C ASP A 61 5.72 -12.23 -3.10
N ALA A 62 4.63 -11.54 -2.74
CA ALA A 62 3.35 -11.64 -3.44
C ALA A 62 3.48 -11.19 -4.90
N TYR A 63 4.22 -10.12 -5.16
CA TYR A 63 4.44 -9.65 -6.53
C TYR A 63 5.22 -10.66 -7.37
N ARG A 64 6.29 -11.26 -6.82
CA ARG A 64 7.07 -12.30 -7.51
C ARG A 64 6.22 -13.55 -7.79
N SER A 65 5.46 -14.00 -6.81
CA SER A 65 4.57 -15.16 -6.99
C SER A 65 3.52 -14.89 -8.08
N TRP A 66 2.97 -13.67 -8.12
CA TRP A 66 2.03 -13.27 -9.16
C TRP A 66 2.70 -13.18 -10.54
N GLU A 67 3.92 -12.62 -10.61
CA GLU A 67 4.70 -12.56 -11.84
C GLU A 67 4.98 -13.96 -12.40
N ASP A 68 5.43 -14.89 -11.55
CA ASP A 68 5.69 -16.27 -11.93
C ASP A 68 4.42 -16.96 -12.45
N GLU A 69 3.28 -16.75 -11.79
CA GLU A 69 1.99 -17.30 -12.23
C GLU A 69 1.55 -16.71 -13.58
N VAL A 70 1.72 -15.41 -13.79
CA VAL A 70 1.41 -14.74 -15.06
C VAL A 70 2.31 -15.24 -16.18
N VAL A 71 3.62 -15.34 -15.94
CA VAL A 71 4.58 -15.87 -16.92
C VAL A 71 4.24 -17.30 -17.31
N GLN A 72 3.91 -18.14 -16.34
CA GLN A 72 3.52 -19.53 -16.59
C GLN A 72 2.26 -19.61 -17.44
N ARG A 73 1.22 -18.84 -17.10
CA ARG A 73 -0.03 -18.79 -17.88
C ARG A 73 0.21 -18.31 -19.31
N LEU A 74 0.96 -17.22 -19.49
CA LEU A 74 1.30 -16.69 -20.81
C LEU A 74 2.09 -17.70 -21.65
N PHE A 75 3.01 -18.45 -21.02
CA PHE A 75 3.76 -19.50 -21.69
C PHE A 75 2.87 -20.67 -22.11
N ASP A 76 1.99 -21.13 -21.22
CA ASP A 76 1.06 -22.22 -21.49
C ASP A 76 0.08 -21.84 -22.61
N ASP A 77 -0.48 -20.62 -22.56
CA ASP A 77 -1.37 -20.08 -23.59
C ASP A 77 -0.65 -19.96 -24.95
N ALA A 78 0.58 -19.43 -24.97
CA ALA A 78 1.37 -19.33 -26.19
C ALA A 78 1.70 -20.71 -26.79
N SER A 79 2.04 -21.68 -25.93
CA SER A 79 2.32 -23.06 -26.34
C SER A 79 1.08 -23.73 -26.93
N TRP A 80 -0.09 -23.51 -26.32
CA TRP A 80 -1.35 -24.05 -26.81
C TRP A 80 -1.80 -23.40 -28.13
N ILE A 81 -1.64 -22.07 -28.27
CA ILE A 81 -1.88 -21.36 -29.54
C ILE A 81 -0.97 -21.89 -30.65
N ALA A 82 0.32 -22.11 -30.35
CA ALA A 82 1.27 -22.65 -31.31
C ALA A 82 0.90 -24.07 -31.74
N LEU A 83 0.45 -24.91 -30.80
CA LEU A 83 -0.03 -26.26 -31.11
C LEU A 83 -1.28 -26.21 -32.01
N ALA A 84 -2.24 -25.34 -31.70
CA ALA A 84 -3.46 -25.17 -32.49
C ALA A 84 -3.15 -24.69 -33.93
N ASP A 85 -2.27 -23.70 -34.08
CA ASP A 85 -1.85 -23.20 -35.40
C ASP A 85 -1.06 -24.24 -36.21
N SER A 86 -0.28 -25.10 -35.54
CA SER A 86 0.45 -26.20 -36.20
C SER A 86 -0.48 -27.26 -36.80
N THR A 87 -1.68 -27.44 -36.24
CA THR A 87 -2.67 -28.42 -36.73
C THR A 87 -3.50 -27.84 -37.88
N SER A 88 -3.88 -26.57 -37.76
CA SER A 88 -4.59 -25.84 -38.80
C SER A 88 -4.34 -24.35 -38.64
N ARG A 89 -3.99 -23.66 -39.73
CA ARG A 89 -3.71 -22.22 -39.72
C ARG A 89 -4.90 -21.47 -39.12
N LEU A 90 -4.68 -20.77 -38.00
CA LEU A 90 -5.76 -20.10 -37.27
C LEU A 90 -6.21 -18.83 -38.00
N SER A 91 -7.51 -18.71 -38.23
CA SER A 91 -8.14 -17.49 -38.74
C SER A 91 -8.34 -16.46 -37.63
N SER A 92 -8.47 -15.17 -37.99
CA SER A 92 -8.74 -14.09 -37.03
C SER A 92 -10.01 -14.31 -36.20
N GLU A 93 -11.03 -14.97 -36.77
CA GLU A 93 -12.26 -15.30 -36.05
C GLU A 93 -12.03 -16.39 -34.99
N GLN A 94 -11.27 -17.43 -35.33
CA GLN A 94 -10.88 -18.46 -34.36
C GLN A 94 -10.03 -17.86 -33.24
N LEU A 95 -9.09 -16.96 -33.56
CA LEU A 95 -8.31 -16.26 -32.54
C LEU A 95 -9.17 -15.37 -31.65
N ARG A 96 -10.25 -14.79 -32.18
CA ARG A 96 -11.21 -14.00 -31.41
C ARG A 96 -11.98 -14.86 -30.42
N GLU A 97 -12.47 -16.02 -30.87
CA GLU A 97 -13.10 -17.00 -29.98
C GLU A 97 -12.14 -17.48 -28.90
N LEU A 98 -10.91 -17.81 -29.30
CA LEU A 98 -9.84 -18.26 -28.42
C LEU A 98 -9.50 -17.21 -27.35
N GLY A 99 -9.41 -15.94 -27.75
CA GLY A 99 -9.19 -14.83 -26.83
C GLY A 99 -10.33 -14.63 -25.84
N LEU A 100 -11.58 -14.88 -26.25
CA LEU A 100 -12.73 -14.83 -25.35
C LEU A 100 -12.77 -16.02 -24.38
N THR A 101 -12.40 -17.22 -24.85
CA THR A 101 -12.42 -18.45 -24.02
C THR A 101 -11.32 -18.45 -22.97
N HIS A 102 -10.13 -17.94 -23.31
CA HIS A 102 -8.95 -17.95 -22.44
C HIS A 102 -8.68 -16.60 -21.76
N ASP A 103 -9.60 -15.65 -21.85
CA ASP A 103 -9.45 -14.28 -21.31
C ASP A 103 -8.15 -13.58 -21.80
N LEU A 104 -7.76 -13.87 -23.04
CA LEU A 104 -6.57 -13.30 -23.65
C LEU A 104 -6.94 -12.00 -24.36
N HIS A 105 -6.38 -10.90 -23.86
CA HIS A 105 -6.68 -9.58 -24.40
C HIS A 105 -6.24 -9.43 -25.87
N ARG A 106 -5.05 -9.93 -26.22
CA ARG A 106 -4.49 -9.76 -27.56
C ARG A 106 -3.65 -10.94 -28.00
N ILE A 107 -4.00 -11.49 -29.16
CA ILE A 107 -3.27 -12.54 -29.85
C ILE A 107 -2.89 -12.00 -31.24
N VAL A 108 -1.61 -12.18 -31.61
CA VAL A 108 -1.09 -11.80 -32.93
C VAL A 108 -0.18 -12.92 -33.41
N ILE A 109 -0.45 -13.44 -34.61
CA ILE A 109 0.39 -14.44 -35.28
C ILE A 109 1.19 -13.75 -36.36
N PHE A 110 2.51 -13.99 -36.37
CA PHE A 110 3.44 -13.49 -37.36
C PHE A 110 3.99 -14.63 -38.21
N GLY A 111 4.25 -14.36 -39.48
CA GLY A 111 4.93 -15.24 -40.41
C GLY A 111 6.44 -15.23 -40.21
N PRO A 112 7.16 -16.15 -40.87
CA PRO A 112 8.62 -16.22 -40.81
C PRO A 112 9.32 -14.98 -41.40
N ASP A 113 8.62 -14.21 -42.23
CA ASP A 113 9.03 -12.91 -42.78
C ASP A 113 8.69 -11.72 -41.86
N GLY A 114 8.08 -11.99 -40.70
CA GLY A 114 7.59 -10.95 -39.78
C GLY A 114 6.25 -10.33 -40.20
N ALA A 115 5.61 -10.80 -41.28
CA ALA A 115 4.31 -10.30 -41.70
C ALA A 115 3.22 -10.77 -40.72
N ARG A 116 2.31 -9.88 -40.32
CA ARG A 116 1.15 -10.27 -39.49
C ARG A 116 0.21 -11.15 -40.32
N LEU A 117 0.02 -12.39 -39.87
CA LEU A 117 -0.82 -13.38 -40.55
C LEU A 117 -2.26 -13.35 -40.06
N ALA A 118 -2.45 -13.21 -38.74
CA ALA A 118 -3.77 -13.20 -38.10
C ALA A 118 -3.70 -12.51 -36.73
N SER A 119 -4.86 -12.07 -36.22
CA SER A 119 -4.98 -11.48 -34.90
C SER A 119 -6.43 -11.40 -34.45
N ASN A 120 -6.65 -11.43 -33.14
CA ASN A 120 -7.98 -11.31 -32.53
C ASN A 120 -8.48 -9.86 -32.37
N GLY A 121 -7.64 -8.85 -32.67
CA GLY A 121 -7.97 -7.43 -32.54
C GLY A 121 -8.11 -6.71 -33.89
N PRO A 122 -8.79 -5.55 -33.92
CA PRO A 122 -9.02 -4.79 -35.15
C PRO A 122 -7.71 -4.52 -35.91
N GLU A 123 -7.75 -4.63 -37.24
CA GLU A 123 -6.61 -4.30 -38.08
C GLU A 123 -6.26 -2.81 -37.92
N GLY A 124 -5.06 -2.52 -37.43
CA GLY A 124 -4.52 -1.15 -37.43
C GLY A 124 -4.46 -0.42 -36.10
N THR A 125 -4.58 -1.06 -34.94
CA THR A 125 -4.30 -0.39 -33.66
C THR A 125 -3.07 -0.98 -32.96
N PRO A 126 -1.87 -0.42 -33.18
CA PRO A 126 -0.79 -0.53 -32.22
C PRO A 126 -1.20 0.22 -30.94
N GLY A 127 -1.40 -0.50 -29.84
CA GLY A 127 -1.32 0.08 -28.49
C GLY A 127 -2.49 0.95 -28.00
N ALA A 128 -3.75 0.65 -28.34
CA ALA A 128 -4.88 1.25 -27.62
C ALA A 128 -5.30 0.34 -26.45
N GLY A 129 -4.69 0.54 -25.29
CA GLY A 129 -4.99 -0.22 -24.08
C GLY A 129 -4.38 0.39 -22.83
N LEU A 130 -4.73 1.65 -22.53
CA LEU A 130 -4.80 2.19 -21.17
C LEU A 130 -5.92 3.24 -21.14
N GLY A 131 -7.08 2.82 -20.65
CA GLY A 131 -8.22 3.64 -20.26
C GLY A 131 -8.87 2.99 -19.05
#